data_AF-A0A081RLY0-F1
#
_entry.id   AF-A0A081RLY0-F1
#
_cell.length_a   1.000
_cell.length_b   1.000
_cell.length_c   1.000
_cell.angle_alpha   90.00
_cell.angle_beta   90.00
_cell.angle_gamma   90.00
#
_symmetry.space_group_name_H-M   'P 1'
#
loop_
_entity.id
_entity.type
_entity.pdbx_description
1 polymer ?
#
loop_
_entity_poly.entity_id
_entity_poly.type
_entity_poly.pdbx_seq_one_letter_code
_entity_poly.pdbx_strand_id
1 'polypeptide(L)'
;MKQYILGFLLLLTLTIGMAPNSVFAAEAIDSDGDGVPNDVDQCPHLLEDYDPQYGNNIDGCPADFVPWYDADYDGIQDHVDSCPTVKETHNRFQDEDGCPDLSPVGDVGIADTDGDGFPDYLDLCPTQPETFNGIDDTDGCPDD
;
A
#
# COMPACT_ATOMS: atom_id res chain seq x y z
N MET A 1 30.17 81.61 -15.83
CA MET A 1 30.04 81.63 -14.34
C MET A 1 28.87 80.69 -14.01
N LYS A 2 29.15 79.40 -13.80
CA LYS A 2 29.34 78.76 -12.48
C LYS A 2 28.13 78.99 -11.57
N GLN A 3 27.14 78.09 -11.64
CA GLN A 3 26.21 77.83 -10.52
C GLN A 3 25.36 76.56 -10.70
N TYR A 4 25.17 76.01 -11.91
CA TYR A 4 24.27 74.86 -12.11
C TYR A 4 24.89 73.46 -11.92
N ILE A 5 26.20 73.33 -11.68
CA ILE A 5 26.86 72.01 -11.59
C ILE A 5 26.80 71.41 -10.17
N LEU A 6 26.57 72.22 -9.13
CA LEU A 6 26.50 71.71 -7.74
C LEU A 6 25.16 71.05 -7.39
N GLY A 7 24.06 71.39 -8.07
CA GLY A 7 22.74 70.83 -7.79
C GLY A 7 22.56 69.40 -8.31
N PHE A 8 23.27 69.03 -9.38
CA PHE A 8 23.16 67.71 -9.99
C PHE A 8 23.99 66.64 -9.26
N LEU A 9 25.05 67.05 -8.55
CA LEU A 9 25.89 66.13 -7.77
C LEU A 9 25.23 65.67 -6.45
N LEU A 10 24.23 66.41 -5.95
CA LEU A 10 23.54 66.10 -4.68
C LEU A 10 22.29 65.22 -4.87
N LEU A 11 21.82 65.03 -6.11
CA LEU A 11 20.76 64.08 -6.47
C LEU A 11 21.30 62.67 -6.76
N LEU A 12 22.61 62.52 -6.94
CA LEU A 12 23.24 61.25 -7.31
C LEU A 12 23.62 60.38 -6.09
N THR A 13 23.46 60.88 -4.86
CA THR A 13 23.78 60.14 -3.62
C THR A 13 22.55 59.58 -2.89
N LEU A 14 21.34 59.74 -3.43
CA LEU A 14 20.09 59.25 -2.80
C LEU A 14 19.60 57.89 -3.30
N THR A 15 20.35 57.20 -4.16
CA THR A 15 20.01 55.84 -4.63
C THR A 15 20.86 54.73 -3.99
N ILE A 16 21.73 55.06 -3.03
CA ILE A 16 22.38 54.04 -2.20
C ILE A 16 21.43 53.72 -1.04
N GLY A 17 20.79 52.54 -1.08
CA GLY A 17 20.21 51.95 0.12
C GLY A 17 18.82 51.34 0.02
N MET A 18 18.40 50.83 -1.14
CA MET A 18 17.40 49.76 -1.14
C MET A 18 18.16 48.44 -1.32
N ALA A 19 18.75 47.96 -0.23
CA ALA A 19 19.06 46.54 -0.17
C ALA A 19 17.72 45.81 -0.36
N PRO A 20 17.62 44.82 -1.27
CA PRO A 20 16.45 43.95 -1.25
C PRO A 20 16.40 43.36 0.15
N ASN A 21 15.34 43.67 0.90
CA ASN A 21 15.04 42.92 2.09
C ASN A 21 15.02 41.46 1.63
N SER A 22 16.00 40.68 2.06
CA SER A 22 15.93 39.24 2.00
C SER A 22 14.75 38.87 2.90
N VAL A 23 13.56 38.87 2.32
CA VAL A 23 12.46 38.08 2.85
C VAL A 23 12.97 36.67 2.69
N PHE A 24 13.58 36.15 3.75
CA PHE A 24 13.74 34.72 3.92
C PHE A 24 12.31 34.19 3.93
N ALA A 25 11.81 33.81 2.75
CA ALA A 25 10.76 32.81 2.70
C ALA A 25 11.36 31.63 3.45
N ALA A 26 10.80 31.29 4.61
CA ALA A 26 11.06 29.99 5.18
C ALA A 26 10.64 29.01 4.07
N GLU A 27 11.59 28.33 3.45
CA GLU A 27 11.26 27.21 2.58
C GLU A 27 10.42 26.28 3.45
N ALA A 28 9.17 26.10 3.04
CA ALA A 28 8.30 25.17 3.71
C ALA A 28 8.92 23.78 3.50
N ILE A 29 9.08 23.03 4.59
CA ILE A 29 9.73 21.72 4.53
C ILE A 29 8.82 20.81 3.70
N ASP A 30 9.40 20.20 2.68
CA ASP A 30 8.80 19.21 1.80
C ASP A 30 9.75 18.01 1.83
N SER A 31 9.32 16.94 2.50
CA SER A 31 10.22 15.85 2.90
C SER A 31 10.35 14.75 1.86
N ASP A 32 9.37 14.55 1.00
CA ASP A 32 9.43 13.64 -0.14
C ASP A 32 9.75 14.36 -1.46
N GLY A 33 9.58 15.68 -1.53
CA GLY A 33 9.97 16.50 -2.66
C GLY A 33 8.93 16.51 -3.78
N ASP A 34 7.66 16.26 -3.46
CA ASP A 34 6.58 16.22 -4.44
C ASP A 34 6.00 17.60 -4.78
N GLY A 35 6.38 18.65 -4.04
CA GLY A 35 5.92 20.02 -4.22
C GLY A 35 4.79 20.45 -3.30
N VAL A 36 4.31 19.58 -2.40
CA VAL A 36 3.33 19.86 -1.34
C VAL A 36 4.07 19.99 0.00
N PRO A 37 4.04 21.17 0.66
CA PRO A 37 4.72 21.32 1.93
C PRO A 37 4.11 20.45 3.05
N ASN A 38 4.95 19.88 3.92
CA ASN A 38 4.57 19.00 5.03
C ASN A 38 3.41 19.51 5.92
N ASP A 39 3.19 20.83 6.02
CA ASP A 39 2.14 21.41 6.86
C ASP A 39 0.74 21.40 6.20
N VAL A 40 0.69 21.16 4.90
CA VAL A 40 -0.54 21.00 4.09
C VAL A 40 -0.62 19.66 3.36
N ASP A 41 0.46 18.90 3.38
CA ASP A 41 0.59 17.55 2.83
C ASP A 41 -0.08 16.50 3.74
N GLN A 42 -1.01 15.74 3.17
CA GLN A 42 -1.69 14.64 3.87
C GLN A 42 -0.83 13.38 3.99
N CYS A 43 0.18 13.22 3.13
CA CYS A 43 1.15 12.14 3.16
C CYS A 43 2.61 12.66 3.08
N PRO A 44 3.15 13.36 4.11
CA PRO A 44 4.45 14.08 4.08
C PRO A 44 5.73 13.30 3.76
N HIS A 45 5.63 12.00 3.47
CA HIS A 45 6.72 11.09 3.17
C HIS A 45 6.41 10.20 1.96
N LEU A 46 5.41 10.55 1.15
CA LEU A 46 4.95 9.80 -0.01
C LEU A 46 4.62 10.75 -1.15
N LEU A 47 5.31 10.57 -2.28
CA LEU A 47 5.15 11.42 -3.46
C LEU A 47 3.72 11.41 -4.04
N GLU A 48 3.15 12.59 -4.23
CA GLU A 48 2.00 12.86 -5.09
C GLU A 48 2.23 12.37 -6.54
N ASP A 49 1.24 11.71 -7.12
CA ASP A 49 1.28 11.14 -8.47
C ASP A 49 0.62 12.02 -9.54
N TYR A 50 -0.03 13.11 -9.13
CA TYR A 50 -0.65 14.11 -10.00
C TYR A 50 -1.64 13.50 -10.99
N ASP A 51 -2.47 12.54 -10.55
CA ASP A 51 -3.39 11.83 -11.43
C ASP A 51 -4.47 12.77 -12.04
N PRO A 52 -4.50 12.95 -13.38
CA PRO A 52 -5.51 13.75 -14.06
C PRO A 52 -6.93 13.14 -14.02
N GLN A 53 -7.08 11.87 -13.65
CA GLN A 53 -8.33 11.11 -13.65
C GLN A 53 -9.22 11.45 -12.43
N TYR A 54 -8.61 11.77 -11.28
CA TYR A 54 -9.33 12.05 -10.02
C TYR A 54 -9.43 13.54 -9.67
N GLY A 55 -9.11 14.43 -10.63
CA GLY A 55 -9.53 15.83 -10.57
C GLY A 55 -8.47 16.86 -10.16
N ASN A 56 -7.18 16.55 -10.27
CA ASN A 56 -6.08 17.43 -9.82
C ASN A 56 -6.21 17.80 -8.33
N ASN A 57 -6.72 16.88 -7.51
CA ASN A 57 -6.61 17.02 -6.07
C ASN A 57 -5.13 16.81 -5.73
N ILE A 58 -4.42 17.91 -5.46
CA ILE A 58 -3.03 17.88 -5.02
C ILE A 58 -3.10 18.05 -3.50
N ASP A 59 -3.36 16.95 -2.80
CA ASP A 59 -3.38 16.91 -1.34
C ASP A 59 -2.11 16.30 -0.75
N GLY A 60 -1.14 15.97 -1.59
CA GLY A 60 0.15 15.39 -1.19
C GLY A 60 0.06 13.86 -1.07
N CYS A 61 -1.01 13.24 -1.55
CA CYS A 61 -1.17 11.79 -1.54
C CYS A 61 -1.47 11.28 -2.96
N PRO A 62 -0.93 10.12 -3.38
CA PRO A 62 -1.33 9.48 -4.63
C PRO A 62 -2.84 9.30 -4.74
N ALA A 63 -3.43 9.55 -5.91
CA ALA A 63 -4.88 9.46 -6.07
C ALA A 63 -5.42 8.02 -5.96
N ASP A 64 -4.60 7.04 -6.35
CA ASP A 64 -4.87 5.60 -6.16
C ASP A 64 -4.54 5.12 -4.73
N PHE A 65 -4.23 6.03 -3.79
CA PHE A 65 -4.10 5.72 -2.37
C PHE A 65 -5.45 5.34 -1.79
N VAL A 66 -5.80 4.07 -1.88
CA VAL A 66 -6.80 3.47 -0.99
C VAL A 66 -6.17 3.53 0.41
N PRO A 67 -6.78 4.25 1.38
CA PRO A 67 -6.30 4.24 2.75
C PRO A 67 -6.01 2.80 3.17
N TRP A 68 -4.90 2.58 3.89
CA TRP A 68 -4.55 1.29 4.46
C TRP A 68 -5.70 0.84 5.38
N TYR A 69 -6.67 0.17 4.78
CA TYR A 69 -7.88 -0.34 5.39
C TYR A 69 -7.82 -1.84 5.17
N ASP A 70 -7.90 -2.53 6.28
CA ASP A 70 -7.78 -3.97 6.42
C ASP A 70 -8.90 -4.32 7.41
N ALA A 71 -10.09 -4.60 6.87
CA ALA A 71 -11.32 -4.62 7.66
C ALA A 71 -11.40 -5.83 8.61
N ASP A 72 -10.71 -6.92 8.28
CA ASP A 72 -10.67 -8.16 9.06
C ASP A 72 -9.33 -8.42 9.76
N TYR A 73 -8.37 -7.51 9.58
CA TYR A 73 -7.09 -7.45 10.25
C TYR A 73 -6.19 -8.64 9.94
N ASP A 74 -6.21 -9.15 8.72
CA ASP A 74 -5.38 -10.25 8.27
C ASP A 74 -4.02 -9.84 7.71
N GLY A 75 -3.80 -8.54 7.51
CA GLY A 75 -2.56 -7.96 7.02
C GLY A 75 -2.52 -7.73 5.51
N ILE A 76 -3.60 -8.05 4.79
CA ILE A 76 -3.84 -7.76 3.38
C ILE A 76 -4.78 -6.55 3.30
N GLN A 77 -4.57 -5.68 2.31
CA GLN A 77 -5.33 -4.43 2.22
C GLN A 77 -6.61 -4.68 1.42
N ASP A 78 -7.75 -4.13 1.85
CA ASP A 78 -9.09 -4.35 1.28
C ASP A 78 -9.15 -4.26 -0.26
N HIS A 79 -8.29 -3.45 -0.89
CA HIS A 79 -8.29 -3.27 -2.35
C HIS A 79 -7.50 -4.33 -3.14
N VAL A 80 -6.63 -5.08 -2.47
CA VAL A 80 -5.92 -6.26 -3.01
C VAL A 80 -6.40 -7.56 -2.38
N ASP A 81 -7.22 -7.49 -1.34
CA ASP A 81 -7.87 -8.60 -0.68
C ASP A 81 -9.08 -9.11 -1.48
N SER A 82 -9.12 -10.41 -1.76
CA SER A 82 -10.23 -11.06 -2.45
C SER A 82 -11.44 -11.30 -1.54
N CYS A 83 -11.23 -11.30 -0.22
CA CYS A 83 -12.22 -11.46 0.83
C CYS A 83 -12.11 -10.36 1.91
N PRO A 84 -12.36 -9.06 1.60
CA PRO A 84 -12.06 -7.88 2.47
C PRO A 84 -12.73 -7.80 3.84
N THR A 85 -13.50 -8.79 4.25
CA THR A 85 -14.23 -8.82 5.53
C THR A 85 -14.14 -10.18 6.22
N VAL A 86 -13.34 -11.10 5.66
CA VAL A 86 -13.18 -12.47 6.13
C VAL A 86 -11.70 -12.82 6.14
N LYS A 87 -11.13 -12.75 7.35
CA LYS A 87 -9.73 -12.99 7.64
C LYS A 87 -9.14 -14.23 6.93
N GLU A 88 -8.01 -14.06 6.26
CA GLU A 88 -7.14 -15.12 5.77
C GLU A 88 -6.78 -16.16 6.85
N THR A 89 -6.68 -17.42 6.43
CA THR A 89 -6.15 -18.54 7.23
C THR A 89 -4.82 -19.03 6.65
N HIS A 90 -3.72 -18.57 7.24
CA HIS A 90 -2.37 -18.94 6.81
C HIS A 90 -2.08 -20.43 7.03
N ASN A 91 -2.34 -21.24 6.00
CA ASN A 91 -2.25 -22.70 6.00
C ASN A 91 -1.31 -23.23 4.91
N ARG A 92 -0.50 -22.35 4.31
CA ARG A 92 0.44 -22.61 3.21
C ARG A 92 -0.23 -22.87 1.87
N PHE A 93 -1.49 -22.50 1.71
CA PHE A 93 -2.22 -22.59 0.47
C PHE A 93 -2.88 -21.26 0.19
N GLN A 94 -2.40 -20.57 -0.86
CA GLN A 94 -2.90 -19.28 -1.31
C GLN A 94 -2.93 -18.15 -0.25
N ASP A 95 -2.10 -18.23 0.80
CA ASP A 95 -1.96 -17.27 1.91
C ASP A 95 -1.77 -15.77 1.54
N GLU A 96 -1.73 -15.39 0.26
CA GLU A 96 -1.52 -14.03 -0.23
C GLU A 96 -2.78 -13.41 -0.86
N ASP A 97 -3.89 -14.16 -1.01
CA ASP A 97 -5.10 -13.69 -1.71
C ASP A 97 -6.16 -13.06 -0.78
N GLY A 98 -6.02 -13.25 0.54
CA GLY A 98 -6.90 -12.68 1.57
C GLY A 98 -8.12 -13.53 1.89
N CYS A 99 -8.28 -14.70 1.26
CA CYS A 99 -9.42 -15.57 1.46
C CYS A 99 -9.07 -16.84 2.26
N PRO A 100 -9.86 -17.20 3.29
CA PRO A 100 -9.63 -18.44 4.02
C PRO A 100 -9.82 -19.66 3.11
N ASP A 101 -8.73 -20.33 2.79
CA ASP A 101 -8.74 -21.53 1.99
C ASP A 101 -8.61 -22.82 2.79
N LEU A 102 -8.88 -23.94 2.12
CA LEU A 102 -8.59 -25.28 2.62
C LEU A 102 -7.31 -25.79 1.97
N SER A 103 -6.21 -25.82 2.72
CA SER A 103 -4.99 -26.47 2.24
C SER A 103 -5.25 -27.95 1.95
N PRO A 104 -4.88 -28.45 0.75
CA PRO A 104 -4.91 -29.87 0.44
C PRO A 104 -3.83 -30.66 1.20
N VAL A 105 -2.87 -29.96 1.82
CA VAL A 105 -1.87 -30.55 2.70
C VAL A 105 -2.25 -30.16 4.11
N GLY A 106 -2.88 -31.09 4.84
CA GLY A 106 -3.48 -30.85 6.15
C GLY A 106 -2.55 -30.14 7.12
N ASP A 107 -2.75 -28.83 7.27
CA ASP A 107 -2.01 -28.03 8.25
C ASP A 107 -2.89 -26.93 8.86
N VAL A 108 -4.22 -27.12 8.94
CA VAL A 108 -5.09 -26.51 9.97
C VAL A 108 -6.24 -27.45 10.35
N GLY A 109 -5.99 -28.31 11.33
CA GLY A 109 -7.03 -28.81 12.25
C GLY A 109 -7.85 -30.03 11.84
N ILE A 110 -7.72 -30.53 10.61
CA ILE A 110 -8.38 -31.75 10.19
C ILE A 110 -7.31 -32.81 9.93
N ALA A 111 -7.34 -33.87 10.73
CA ALA A 111 -6.41 -34.99 10.59
C ALA A 111 -6.68 -35.71 9.27
N ASP A 112 -5.61 -35.96 8.52
CA ASP A 112 -5.54 -36.77 7.31
C ASP A 112 -4.24 -37.57 7.49
N THR A 113 -4.39 -38.78 8.02
CA THR A 113 -3.31 -39.57 8.61
C THR A 113 -2.42 -40.24 7.55
N ASP A 114 -2.93 -40.47 6.34
CA ASP A 114 -2.14 -41.00 5.22
C ASP A 114 -1.84 -39.99 4.10
N GLY A 115 -2.47 -38.81 4.13
CA GLY A 115 -2.15 -37.67 3.28
C GLY A 115 -2.66 -37.83 1.85
N ASP A 116 -3.75 -38.55 1.66
CA ASP A 116 -4.38 -38.76 0.35
C ASP A 116 -5.38 -37.66 -0.05
N GLY A 117 -5.67 -36.74 0.87
CA GLY A 117 -6.59 -35.62 0.67
C GLY A 117 -8.00 -35.85 1.25
N PHE A 118 -8.28 -37.02 1.84
CA PHE A 118 -9.50 -37.29 2.58
C PHE A 118 -9.27 -37.11 4.09
N PRO A 119 -10.07 -36.25 4.76
CA PRO A 119 -10.04 -36.17 6.21
C PRO A 119 -10.31 -37.50 6.92
N ASP A 120 -9.59 -37.83 7.99
CA ASP A 120 -9.75 -39.05 8.82
C ASP A 120 -11.21 -39.35 9.24
N TYR A 121 -12.06 -38.32 9.33
CA TYR A 121 -13.46 -38.47 9.73
C TYR A 121 -14.42 -38.72 8.55
N LEU A 122 -13.97 -38.51 7.31
CA LEU A 122 -14.66 -38.79 6.05
C LEU A 122 -14.06 -39.98 5.31
N ASP A 123 -12.80 -40.29 5.58
CA ASP A 123 -12.04 -41.39 5.01
C ASP A 123 -12.46 -42.73 5.62
N LEU A 124 -12.83 -43.70 4.77
CA LEU A 124 -13.15 -45.07 5.17
C LEU A 124 -11.91 -45.88 5.54
N CYS A 125 -10.73 -45.47 5.07
CA CYS A 125 -9.43 -46.07 5.30
C CYS A 125 -8.36 -45.07 5.80
N PRO A 126 -8.49 -44.43 6.98
CA PRO A 126 -7.61 -43.34 7.51
C PRO A 126 -6.11 -43.61 7.69
N THR A 127 -5.58 -44.72 7.21
CA THR A 127 -4.16 -45.09 7.34
C THR A 127 -3.62 -45.70 6.05
N GLN A 128 -4.44 -45.73 4.99
CA GLN A 128 -4.12 -46.31 3.70
C GLN A 128 -4.58 -45.35 2.61
N PRO A 129 -3.64 -44.71 1.90
CA PRO A 129 -3.98 -43.68 0.94
C PRO A 129 -4.78 -44.26 -0.23
N GLU A 130 -5.80 -43.52 -0.67
CA GLU A 130 -6.59 -43.74 -1.87
C GLU A 130 -5.71 -44.01 -3.11
N THR A 131 -6.21 -44.90 -3.98
CA THR A 131 -5.63 -45.21 -5.28
C THR A 131 -6.56 -44.67 -6.38
N PHE A 132 -6.29 -43.45 -6.85
CA PHE A 132 -7.03 -42.80 -7.94
C PHE A 132 -6.93 -43.55 -9.29
N ASN A 133 -7.75 -44.58 -9.46
CA ASN A 133 -7.74 -45.51 -10.59
C ASN A 133 -9.09 -45.53 -11.36
N GLY A 134 -10.09 -44.76 -10.91
CA GLY A 134 -11.43 -44.69 -11.49
C GLY A 134 -12.44 -45.62 -10.84
N ILE A 135 -12.10 -46.27 -9.73
CA ILE A 135 -12.97 -47.14 -8.93
C ILE A 135 -13.09 -46.48 -7.56
N ASP A 136 -14.32 -46.13 -7.18
CA ASP A 136 -14.67 -45.60 -5.86
C ASP A 136 -13.75 -44.50 -5.25
N ASP A 137 -13.01 -43.74 -6.10
CA ASP A 137 -12.04 -42.64 -5.81
C ASP A 137 -12.54 -41.47 -4.89
N THR A 138 -13.71 -41.59 -4.28
CA THR A 138 -14.32 -40.59 -3.38
C THR A 138 -14.48 -41.09 -1.95
N ASP A 139 -14.02 -42.31 -1.66
CA ASP A 139 -14.30 -43.02 -0.43
C ASP A 139 -13.08 -43.08 0.52
N GLY A 140 -11.88 -42.78 0.01
CA GLY A 140 -10.63 -42.70 0.76
C GLY A 140 -9.92 -44.05 0.89
N CYS A 141 -10.38 -45.09 0.19
CA CYS A 141 -9.84 -46.43 0.31
C CYS A 141 -9.11 -46.89 -0.96
N PRO A 142 -7.94 -47.56 -0.85
CA PRO A 142 -7.27 -48.11 -2.01
C PRO A 142 -8.06 -49.27 -2.63
N ASP A 143 -8.35 -49.14 -3.92
CA ASP A 143 -8.96 -50.18 -4.76
C ASP A 143 -8.01 -50.70 -5.85
N ASP A 144 -8.30 -51.92 -6.35
CA ASP A 144 -7.53 -52.65 -7.39
C ASP A 144 -8.37 -52.98 -8.65
#